data_AF-A0A6N2AFZ9-F1
#
_entry.id   AF-A0A6N2AFZ9-F1
#
_cell.length_a   1.000
_cell.length_b   1.000
_cell.length_c   1.000
_cell.angle_alpha   90.00
_cell.angle_beta   90.00
_cell.angle_gamma   90.00
#
_symmetry.space_group_name_H-M   'P 1'
#
loop_
_entity.id
_entity.type
_entity.pdbx_description
1 polymer ?
#
loop_
_entity_poly.entity_id
_entity_poly.type
_entity_poly.pdbx_seq_one_letter_code
_entity_poly.pdbx_strand_id
1 'polypeptide(L)'
;MAMQTVAQPSAQVVGNTFVEQYYQIQHHSPESVYRFYQDSSVLSRPDANGVMTTMKVLGKRNYHLSLTIYLSLTPKPSQKL
;
A
#
# COMPACT_ATOMS: atom_id res chain seq x y z
N MET A 1 -26.82 -18.20 26.01
CA MET A 1 -26.12 -17.77 24.79
C MET A 1 -24.65 -17.61 25.15
N ALA A 2 -23.75 -18.41 24.56
CA ALA A 2 -22.33 -18.32 24.85
C ALA A 2 -21.72 -17.13 24.10
N MET A 3 -21.05 -16.23 24.82
CA MET A 3 -20.27 -15.14 24.23
C MET A 3 -19.02 -15.76 23.62
N GLN A 4 -18.97 -15.87 22.29
CA GLN A 4 -17.78 -16.30 21.58
C GLN A 4 -16.73 -15.19 21.72
N THR A 5 -15.79 -15.34 22.64
CA THR A 5 -14.63 -14.46 22.75
C THR A 5 -13.70 -14.76 21.58
N VAL A 6 -13.81 -13.96 20.51
CA VAL A 6 -12.83 -14.01 19.42
C VAL A 6 -11.50 -13.55 20.01
N ALA A 7 -10.58 -14.50 20.22
CA ALA A 7 -9.24 -14.19 20.67
C ALA A 7 -8.58 -13.23 19.66
N GLN A 8 -7.91 -12.20 20.17
CA GLN A 8 -7.23 -11.26 19.29
C GLN A 8 -6.12 -11.98 18.51
N PRO A 9 -6.02 -11.74 17.19
CA PRO A 9 -4.96 -12.34 16.39
C PRO A 9 -3.59 -11.85 16.85
N SER A 10 -2.57 -12.70 16.74
CA SER A 10 -1.20 -12.31 17.05
C SER A 10 -0.69 -11.28 16.04
N ALA A 11 0.26 -10.45 16.46
CA ALA A 11 0.89 -9.46 15.58
C ALA A 11 1.49 -10.09 14.31
N GLN A 12 2.02 -11.31 14.40
CA GLN A 12 2.56 -12.05 13.26
C GLN A 12 1.47 -12.43 12.25
N VAL A 13 0.33 -12.93 12.73
CA VAL A 13 -0.81 -13.28 11.84
C VAL A 13 -1.34 -12.03 11.15
N VAL A 14 -1.48 -10.92 11.90
CA VAL A 14 -1.89 -9.64 11.34
C VAL A 14 -0.91 -9.15 10.28
N GLY A 15 0.39 -9.17 10.57
CA GLY A 15 1.44 -8.74 9.64
C GLY A 15 1.47 -9.56 8.35
N ASN A 16 1.42 -10.89 8.46
CA ASN A 16 1.42 -11.78 7.29
C ASN A 16 0.18 -11.54 6.42
N THR A 17 -1.00 -11.46 7.03
CA THR A 17 -2.26 -11.23 6.30
C THR A 17 -2.27 -9.85 5.64
N PHE A 18 -1.74 -8.83 6.32
CA PHE A 18 -1.63 -7.48 5.77
C PHE A 18 -0.78 -7.46 4.50
N VAL A 19 0.39 -8.10 4.50
CA VAL A 19 1.28 -8.15 3.34
C VAL A 19 0.60 -8.84 2.16
N GLU A 20 0.01 -10.01 2.38
CA GLU A 20 -0.70 -10.76 1.34
C GLU A 20 -1.84 -9.95 0.73
N GLN A 21 -2.71 -9.37 1.57
CA GLN A 21 -3.85 -8.58 1.10
C GLN A 21 -3.40 -7.31 0.38
N TYR A 22 -2.40 -6.61 0.90
CA TYR A 22 -1.91 -5.37 0.30
C TYR A 22 -1.40 -5.60 -1.12
N TYR A 23 -0.58 -6.63 -1.35
CA TYR A 23 -0.07 -6.93 -2.68
C TYR A 23 -1.14 -7.49 -3.61
N GLN A 24 -2.06 -8.33 -3.12
CA GLN A 24 -3.18 -8.81 -3.94
C GLN A 24 -4.06 -7.65 -4.44
N ILE A 25 -4.43 -6.72 -3.55
CA ILE A 25 -5.23 -5.55 -3.92
C ILE A 25 -4.42 -4.62 -4.82
N GLN A 26 -3.14 -4.41 -4.55
CA GLN A 26 -2.30 -3.59 -5.42
C GLN A 26 -2.20 -4.12 -6.85
N HIS A 27 -2.06 -5.43 -7.02
CA HIS A 27 -1.94 -6.03 -8.35
C HIS A 27 -3.27 -6.09 -9.11
N HIS A 28 -4.36 -6.43 -8.42
CA HIS A 28 -5.66 -6.69 -9.08
C HIS A 28 -6.66 -5.53 -9.00
N SER A 29 -6.49 -4.63 -8.03
CA SER A 29 -7.42 -3.53 -7.74
C SER A 29 -6.66 -2.30 -7.20
N PRO A 30 -5.69 -1.76 -7.98
CA PRO A 30 -4.78 -0.71 -7.53
C PRO A 30 -5.50 0.57 -7.05
N GLU A 31 -6.69 0.84 -7.57
CA GLU A 31 -7.56 1.94 -7.15
C GLU A 31 -8.11 1.76 -5.73
N SER A 32 -8.02 0.58 -5.14
CA SER A 32 -8.47 0.28 -3.78
C SER A 32 -7.35 0.39 -2.73
N VAL A 33 -6.09 0.52 -3.15
CA VAL A 33 -4.91 0.58 -2.26
C VAL A 33 -4.96 1.78 -1.29
N TYR A 34 -5.57 2.90 -1.68
CA TYR A 34 -5.69 4.09 -0.81
C TYR A 34 -6.41 3.79 0.51
N ARG A 35 -7.24 2.75 0.57
CA ARG A 35 -8.01 2.36 1.76
C ARG A 35 -7.14 1.84 2.90
N PHE A 36 -5.90 1.43 2.62
CA PHE A 36 -4.92 1.04 3.64
C PHE A 36 -4.26 2.23 4.34
N TYR A 37 -4.55 3.45 3.90
CA TYR A 37 -3.93 4.67 4.41
C TYR A 37 -4.97 5.60 5.04
N GLN A 38 -4.54 6.31 6.08
CA GLN A 38 -5.29 7.37 6.75
C GLN A 38 -4.62 8.73 6.49
N ASP A 39 -5.27 9.83 6.87
CA ASP A 39 -4.79 11.20 6.61
C ASP A 39 -3.43 11.54 7.26
N SER A 40 -3.01 10.78 8.27
CA SER A 40 -1.70 10.93 8.90
C SER A 40 -0.68 9.87 8.45
N SER A 41 -1.05 9.01 7.50
CA SER A 41 -0.14 8.02 6.95
C SER A 41 0.99 8.68 6.15
N VAL A 42 2.16 8.07 6.26
CA VAL A 42 3.37 8.46 5.56
C VAL A 42 3.82 7.28 4.71
N LEU A 43 4.06 7.53 3.43
CA LEU A 43 4.61 6.54 2.51
C LEU A 43 5.96 7.03 2.01
N SER A 44 7.02 6.26 2.29
CA SER A 44 8.36 6.53 1.78
C SER A 44 8.76 5.46 0.77
N ARG A 45 9.23 5.88 -0.40
CA ARG A 45 9.70 4.98 -1.47
C ARG A 45 10.87 5.62 -2.22
N PRO A 46 11.89 4.83 -2.65
CA PRO A 46 12.90 5.34 -3.56
C PRO A 46 12.28 5.78 -4.88
N ASP A 47 12.72 6.91 -5.40
CA ASP A 47 12.42 7.34 -6.76
C ASP A 47 13.20 6.52 -7.79
N ALA A 48 13.11 6.88 -9.06
CA ALA A 48 13.84 6.21 -10.14
C ALA A 48 15.38 6.28 -9.98
N ASN A 49 15.91 7.19 -9.16
CA ASN A 49 17.33 7.35 -8.86
C ASN A 49 17.72 6.65 -7.54
N GLY A 50 16.79 5.95 -6.89
CA GLY A 50 17.01 5.31 -5.59
C GLY A 50 16.90 6.27 -4.40
N VAL A 51 16.56 7.54 -4.61
CA VAL A 51 16.47 8.55 -3.54
C VAL A 51 15.12 8.42 -2.85
N MET A 52 15.13 8.25 -1.52
CA MET A 52 13.92 8.13 -0.73
C MET A 52 13.06 9.39 -0.81
N THR A 53 11.88 9.26 -1.41
CA THR A 53 10.85 10.30 -1.43
C THR A 53 9.76 9.94 -0.44
N THR A 54 9.37 10.89 0.41
CA THR A 54 8.32 10.71 1.41
C THR A 54 7.08 11.51 1.02
N MET A 55 5.96 10.83 0.87
CA MET A 55 4.66 11.43 0.60
C MET A 55 3.79 11.35 1.85
N LYS A 56 3.26 12.49 2.29
CA LYS A 56 2.19 12.53 3.29
C LYS A 56 0.85 12.37 2.58
N VAL A 57 0.05 11.42 3.03
CA VAL A 57 -1.32 11.21 2.53
C VAL A 57 -2.19 12.37 3.04
N LEU A 58 -2.16 13.52 2.37
CA LEU A 58 -3.00 14.67 2.75
C LEU A 58 -4.44 14.39 2.27
N GLY A 59 -5.40 14.33 3.20
CA GLY A 59 -6.78 13.82 3.06
C GLY A 59 -7.71 14.40 1.99
N LYS A 60 -7.21 15.03 0.92
CA LYS A 60 -8.04 15.58 -0.18
C LYS A 60 -7.65 15.15 -1.59
N ARG A 61 -6.63 14.30 -1.80
CA ARG A 61 -6.28 13.79 -3.16
C ARG A 61 -6.04 12.28 -3.19
N ASN A 62 -7.03 11.50 -2.76
CA ASN A 62 -6.98 10.02 -2.76
C ASN A 62 -6.77 9.41 -4.15
N TYR A 63 -7.17 10.10 -5.22
CA TYR A 63 -7.08 9.63 -6.61
C TYR A 63 -5.67 9.70 -7.24
N HIS A 64 -4.75 10.49 -6.68
CA HIS A 64 -3.37 10.59 -7.21
C HIS A 64 -2.41 9.56 -6.57
N LEU A 65 -2.77 9.02 -5.39
CA LEU A 65 -1.97 8.04 -4.69
C LEU A 65 -1.98 6.67 -5.39
N SER A 66 -3.13 6.23 -5.92
CA SER A 66 -3.23 4.97 -6.67
C SER A 66 -2.34 4.98 -7.92
N LEU A 67 -2.38 6.07 -8.70
CA LEU A 67 -1.59 6.20 -9.92
C LEU A 67 -0.09 6.33 -9.63
N THR A 68 0.30 7.03 -8.55
CA THR A 68 1.71 7.19 -8.17
C THR A 68 2.32 5.89 -7.62
N ILE A 69 1.57 5.14 -6.81
CA ILE A 69 2.00 3.83 -6.31
C ILE A 69 2.08 2.83 -7.46
N TYR A 70 1.12 2.82 -8.38
CA TYR A 70 1.08 1.93 -9.55
C TYR A 70 2.20 2.22 -10.56
N LEU A 71 2.41 3.48 -10.95
CA LEU A 71 3.44 3.88 -11.91
C LEU A 71 4.88 3.67 -11.39
N SER A 72 5.10 3.64 -10.08
CA SER A 72 6.41 3.35 -9.47
C SER A 72 6.69 1.85 -9.25
N LEU A 73 5.71 0.97 -9.50
CA LEU A 73 5.87 -0.49 -9.40
C LEU A 73 6.10 -1.19 -10.73
N THR A 74 5.78 -0.52 -11.84
CA THR A 74 6.22 -1.00 -13.15
C THR A 74 7.69 -0.62 -13.32
N PRO A 75 8.63 -1.57 -13.40
CA PRO A 75 9.94 -1.24 -13.95
C PRO A 75 9.68 -0.59 -15.31
N LYS A 76 10.30 0.58 -15.58
CA LYS A 76 10.33 1.13 -16.94
C LYS A 76 10.66 -0.05 -17.86
N PRO A 77 9.87 -0.33 -18.92
CA PRO A 77 10.26 -1.34 -19.88
C PRO A 77 11.68 -0.95 -20.27
N SER A 78 12.62 -1.87 -20.05
CA SER A 78 14.02 -1.66 -20.38
C SER A 78 14.04 -1.01 -21.75
N GLN A 79 14.62 0.19 -21.85
CA GLN A 79 15.10 0.69 -23.13
C GLN A 79 16.09 -0.37 -23.61
N LYS A 80 15.58 -1.37 -24.32
CA LYS A 80 16.37 -2.16 -25.24
C LYS A 80 16.85 -1.13 -26.26
N LEU A 81 18.17 -0.95 -26.24
CA LEU A 81 18.96 -0.30 -27.27
C LEU A 81 18.52 -0.75 -28.66
#